data_AF-A0A8E2DGI6-F1
#
_entry.id   AF-A0A8E2DGI6-F1
#
_cell.length_a   1.000
_cell.length_b   1.000
_cell.length_c   1.000
_cell.angle_alpha   90.00
_cell.angle_beta   90.00
_cell.angle_gamma   90.00
#
_symmetry.space_group_name_H-M   'P 1'
#
loop_
_entity.id
_entity.type
_entity.pdbx_description
1 polymer ?
#
loop_
_entity_poly.entity_id
_entity_poly.type
_entity_poly.pdbx_seq_one_letter_code
_entity_poly.pdbx_strand_id
1 'polypeptide(L)' 'FLRGATIFKRRANQMPLPMVMEPQHCLQILTYAYDNLGHRGVYGVFYHIQDRFFWSHMLQDVKHHVSSCY' A
#
# COMPACT_ATOMS: atom_id res chain seq x y z
N PHE A 1 9.05 -9.99 -10.47
CA PHE A 1 9.75 -11.29 -10.40
C PHE A 1 9.29 -12.03 -9.14
N LEU A 2 9.29 -13.36 -9.15
CA LEU A 2 8.91 -14.17 -7.99
C LEU A 2 10.13 -14.40 -7.10
N ARG A 3 9.98 -14.30 -5.78
CA ARG A 3 10.97 -14.72 -4.79
C ARG A 3 10.24 -15.42 -3.65
N GLY A 4 10.44 -16.73 -3.53
CA GLY A 4 9.58 -17.57 -2.69
C GLY A 4 8.13 -17.55 -3.18
N ALA A 5 7.18 -17.32 -2.28
CA ALA A 5 5.76 -17.19 -2.59
C ALA A 5 5.30 -15.76 -2.92
N THR A 6 6.21 -14.77 -2.94
CA THR A 6 5.88 -13.36 -3.10
C THR A 6 6.31 -12.84 -4.47
N ILE A 7 5.42 -12.11 -5.14
CA ILE A 7 5.71 -11.38 -6.37
C ILE A 7 6.32 -10.04 -6.00
N PHE A 8 7.36 -9.61 -6.71
CA PHE A 8 8.02 -8.32 -6.51
C PHE A 8 7.99 -7.46 -7.77
N LYS A 9 7.67 -6.17 -7.62
CA LYS A 9 7.86 -5.14 -8.65
C LYS A 9 9.32 -4.73 -8.68
N ARG A 10 9.96 -4.86 -9.84
CA ARG A 10 11.35 -4.45 -10.06
C ARG A 10 11.42 -2.92 -10.07
N ARG A 11 12.47 -2.38 -9.43
CA ARG A 11 12.84 -0.96 -9.47
C ARG A 11 14.31 -0.87 -9.88
N ALA A 12 14.67 0.07 -10.76
CA ALA A 12 16.06 0.26 -11.16
C ALA A 12 16.84 0.88 -9.98
N ASN A 13 17.92 0.23 -9.52
CA ASN A 13 18.74 0.66 -8.38
C ASN A 13 18.03 0.81 -7.02
N GLN A 14 16.83 0.25 -6.84
CA GLN A 14 16.11 0.28 -5.56
C GLN A 14 15.68 -1.12 -5.13
N MET A 15 15.42 -1.27 -3.82
CA MET A 15 14.89 -2.53 -3.29
C MET A 15 13.56 -2.87 -3.98
N PRO A 16 13.37 -4.09 -4.49
CA PRO A 16 12.11 -4.50 -5.10
C PRO A 16 10.94 -4.39 -4.13
N LEU A 17 9.76 -3.99 -4.62
CA LEU A 17 8.57 -3.87 -3.78
C LEU A 17 7.77 -5.17 -3.79
N PRO A 18 7.38 -5.73 -2.63
CA PRO A 18 6.42 -6.82 -2.60
C PRO A 18 5.09 -6.36 -3.19
N MET A 19 4.54 -7.20 -4.06
CA MET A 19 3.21 -7.03 -4.63
C MET A 19 2.20 -7.72 -3.72
N VAL A 20 1.25 -6.94 -3.20
CA VAL A 20 0.16 -7.43 -2.35
C VAL A 20 -1.04 -7.70 -3.26
N MET A 21 -1.46 -8.95 -3.38
CA MET A 21 -2.58 -9.34 -4.26
C MET A 21 -3.87 -9.64 -3.49
N GLU A 22 -3.75 -9.95 -2.20
CA GLU A 22 -4.90 -10.34 -1.38
C GLU A 22 -5.59 -9.08 -0.81
N PRO A 23 -6.89 -8.86 -1.10
CA PRO A 23 -7.59 -7.64 -0.70
C PRO A 23 -7.62 -7.41 0.82
N GLN A 24 -7.75 -8.47 1.61
CA GLN A 24 -7.76 -8.39 3.08
C GLN A 24 -6.41 -7.86 3.60
N HIS A 25 -5.31 -8.31 3.00
CA HIS A 25 -3.97 -7.87 3.34
C HIS A 25 -3.73 -6.42 2.93
N CYS A 26 -4.24 -5.98 1.77
CA CYS A 26 -4.23 -4.57 1.38
C CYS A 26 -4.97 -3.70 2.41
N LEU A 27 -6.15 -4.15 2.85
CA LEU A 27 -6.95 -3.43 3.85
C LEU A 27 -6.22 -3.32 5.19
N GLN A 28 -5.58 -4.40 5.66
CA GLN A 28 -4.79 -4.37 6.90
C GLN A 28 -3.63 -3.37 6.82
N ILE A 29 -2.90 -3.33 5.70
CA ILE A 29 -1.83 -2.36 5.47
C ILE A 29 -2.39 -0.93 5.47
N LEU A 30 -3.53 -0.71 4.81
CA LEU A 30 -4.20 0.60 4.75
C LEU A 30 -4.62 1.08 6.13
N THR A 31 -5.35 0.27 6.89
CA THR A 31 -5.82 0.61 8.24
C THR A 31 -4.63 0.92 9.14
N TYR A 32 -3.62 0.03 9.16
CA TYR A 32 -2.43 0.24 9.98
C TYR A 32 -1.68 1.53 9.61
N ALA A 33 -1.51 1.81 8.32
CA ALA A 33 -0.84 3.02 7.87
C ALA A 33 -1.65 4.28 8.22
N TYR A 34 -2.97 4.24 8.05
CA TYR A 34 -3.85 5.37 8.34
C TYR A 34 -3.86 5.72 9.83
N ASP A 35 -3.99 4.71 10.70
CA ASP A 35 -4.01 4.87 12.16
C ASP A 35 -2.66 5.40 12.68
N ASN A 36 -1.54 4.84 12.22
CA ASN A 36 -0.21 5.24 12.70
C ASN A 36 0.25 6.60 12.19
N LEU A 37 -0.28 7.09 11.06
CA LEU A 37 0.09 8.40 10.52
C LEU A 37 -0.72 9.54 11.16
N GLY A 38 -1.69 9.24 12.02
CA GLY A 38 -2.58 10.23 12.63
C GLY A 38 -3.54 10.82 11.60
N HIS A 39 -4.13 9.97 10.75
CA HIS A 39 -5.12 10.38 9.74
C HIS A 39 -4.59 11.42 8.73
N ARG A 40 -3.33 11.29 8.30
CA ARG A 40 -2.84 12.08 7.15
C ARG A 40 -3.79 11.86 5.98
N GLY A 41 -4.21 12.94 5.31
CA GLY A 41 -5.10 12.85 4.15
C GLY A 41 -4.55 11.92 3.07
N VAL A 42 -5.40 11.54 2.12
CA VAL A 42 -5.17 10.54 1.04
C VAL A 42 -3.72 10.44 0.57
N TYR A 43 -3.11 11.55 0.15
CA TYR A 43 -1.77 11.54 -0.42
C TYR A 43 -0.68 11.17 0.60
N GLY A 44 -0.81 11.59 1.87
CA GLY A 44 0.14 11.23 2.91
C GLY A 44 0.19 9.73 3.17
N VAL A 45 -0.98 9.09 3.23
CA VAL A 45 -1.11 7.64 3.37
C VAL A 45 -0.59 6.93 2.12
N PHE A 46 -0.97 7.40 0.94
CA PHE A 46 -0.52 6.84 -0.33
C PHE A 46 1.02 6.87 -0.49
N TYR A 47 1.66 8.01 -0.21
CA TYR A 47 3.13 8.13 -0.26
C TYR A 47 3.83 7.23 0.76
N HIS A 48 3.25 7.08 1.95
CA HIS A 48 3.82 6.19 2.96
C HIS A 48 3.77 4.71 2.55
N ILE A 49 2.65 4.27 1.99
CA ILE A 49 2.47 2.86 1.63
C ILE A 49 3.23 2.50 0.35
N GLN A 50 3.19 3.35 -0.68
CA GLN A 50 3.80 3.03 -1.98
C GLN A 50 5.33 2.90 -1.92
N ASP A 51 5.97 3.46 -0.90
CA ASP A 51 7.41 3.33 -0.68
C ASP A 51 7.81 1.88 -0.31
N ARG A 52 6.86 1.12 0.28
CA ARG A 52 7.10 -0.21 0.87
C ARG A 52 6.31 -1.34 0.22
N PHE A 53 5.17 -1.04 -0.41
CA PHE A 53 4.29 -2.03 -1.03
C PHE A 53 3.85 -1.60 -2.42
N PHE A 54 3.35 -2.55 -3.20
CA PHE A 54 2.75 -2.28 -4.50
C PHE A 54 1.47 -3.11 -4.72
N TRP A 55 0.41 -2.50 -5.23
CA TRP A 55 -0.73 -3.18 -5.83
C TRP A 55 -1.44 -2.27 -6.84
N SER A 56 -2.24 -2.86 -7.74
CA SER A 56 -2.69 -2.19 -8.98
C SER A 56 -3.54 -0.94 -8.78
N HIS A 57 -4.42 -0.92 -7.77
CA HIS A 57 -5.42 0.15 -7.54
C HIS A 57 -5.17 0.94 -6.24
N MET A 58 -3.91 0.98 -5.78
CA MET A 58 -3.52 1.56 -4.48
C MET A 58 -4.09 2.95 -4.20
N LEU A 59 -3.96 3.91 -5.13
CA LEU A 59 -4.47 5.26 -4.89
C LEU A 59 -5.99 5.29 -4.74
N GLN A 60 -6.72 4.44 -5.48
CA GLN A 60 -8.17 4.36 -5.39
C GLN A 60 -8.61 3.73 -4.07
N ASP A 61 -7.93 2.66 -3.64
CA ASP A 61 -8.21 2.01 -2.36
C ASP A 61 -7.90 2.93 -1.18
N VAL A 62 -6.80 3.69 -1.23
CA VAL A 62 -6.48 4.72 -0.22
C VAL A 62 -7.56 5.79 -0.19
N LYS A 63 -7.99 6.32 -1.34
CA LYS A 63 -9.06 7.32 -1.41
C LYS A 63 -10.34 6.81 -0.77
N HIS A 64 -10.75 5.59 -1.14
CA HIS A 64 -11.95 4.97 -0.62
C HIS A 64 -11.86 4.79 0.91
N HIS A 65 -10.76 4.21 1.40
CA HIS A 65 -10.54 3.98 2.82
C HIS A 65 -10.58 5.27 3.64
N VAL A 66 -9.77 6.27 3.27
CA VAL A 66 -9.73 7.57 3.96
C VAL A 66 -11.09 8.27 3.91
N SER A 67 -11.84 8.17 2.79
CA SER A 67 -13.18 8.76 2.70
C SER A 67 -14.25 8.03 3.53
N SER A 68 -14.05 6.74 3.78
CA SER A 68 -14.96 5.91 4.58
C SER A 68 -14.69 6.01 6.08
N CYS A 69 -13.52 6.51 6.47
CA CYS A 69 -13.16 6.77 7.86
C CYS A 69 -13.73 8.12 8.30
N TYR A 70 -14.84 8.07 9.04
CA TYR A 70 -15.46 9.18 9.77
C TYR A 70 -15.34 8.96 11.28
#